data_AF-B2JTZ4-F1
#
_entry.id   AF-B2JTZ4-F1
#
_cell.length_a   1.000
_cell.length_b   1.000
_cell.length_c   1.000
_cell.angle_alpha   90.00
_cell.angle_beta   90.00
_cell.angle_gamma   90.00
#
_symmetry.space_group_name_H-M   'P 1'
#
loop_
_entity.id
_entity.type
_entity.pdbx_description
1 polymer ?
#
loop_
_entity_poly.entity_id
_entity_poly.type
_entity_poly.pdbx_seq_one_letter_code
_entity_poly.pdbx_strand_id
1 'polypeptide(L)'
;MDKAGRPVRHRWRNWLRRCVHGACVCLILAIGTTWLGAIYDFPVDAGVVAGMNAPECAAVRALPAGSRLAAALPESDRCLAFFMYRTSFSNAADDAASYQTWVLQRRVGEFWRLIGYVLMLWLVMLCIVAIIAAAIKALVLGIRDRSSASADAAARRPGDRSPGRP
;
A
#
# COMPACT_ATOMS: atom_id res chain seq x y z
N MET A 1 28.66 33.53 26.53
CA MET A 1 27.67 34.09 25.59
C MET A 1 27.34 33.04 24.55
N ASP A 2 26.05 32.77 24.39
CA ASP A 2 25.48 31.43 24.25
C ASP A 2 25.55 30.75 22.87
N LYS A 3 26.05 29.51 22.88
CA LYS A 3 25.94 28.53 21.79
C LYS A 3 24.67 27.67 21.96
N ALA A 4 23.49 28.26 21.84
CA ALA A 4 22.22 27.54 22.05
C ALA A 4 21.42 27.20 20.76
N GLY A 5 22.02 27.26 19.57
CA GLY A 5 21.33 27.00 18.30
C GLY A 5 21.31 25.55 17.79
N ARG A 6 22.03 24.61 18.43
CA ARG A 6 22.29 23.26 17.87
C ARG A 6 21.36 22.09 18.27
N PRO A 7 20.47 22.12 19.29
CA PRO A 7 19.73 20.91 19.68
C PRO A 7 18.56 20.57 18.73
N VAL A 8 17.96 21.56 18.07
CA VAL A 8 16.70 21.39 17.32
C VAL A 8 16.90 20.60 16.02
N ARG A 9 17.98 20.88 15.27
CA ARG A 9 18.29 20.18 14.00
C ARG A 9 18.61 18.69 14.22
N HIS A 10 19.29 18.36 15.32
CA HIS A 10 19.69 16.99 15.61
C HIS A 10 18.51 16.15 16.15
N ARG A 11 17.64 16.77 16.96
CA ARG A 11 16.39 16.16 17.43
C ARG A 11 15.41 15.92 16.27
N TRP A 12 15.30 16.88 15.35
CA TRP A 12 14.49 16.75 14.12
C TRP A 12 14.98 15.60 13.22
N ARG A 13 16.31 15.50 12.99
CA ARG A 13 16.89 14.43 12.17
C ARG A 13 16.67 13.04 12.78
N ASN A 14 16.78 12.89 14.10
CA ASN A 14 16.52 11.62 14.79
C ASN A 14 15.03 11.26 14.78
N TRP A 15 14.13 12.24 14.90
CA TRP A 15 12.69 12.02 14.81
C TRP A 15 12.28 11.58 13.40
N LEU A 16 12.76 12.26 12.35
CA LEU A 16 12.60 11.86 10.95
C LEU A 16 13.08 10.43 10.71
N ARG A 17 14.27 10.08 11.21
CA ARG A 17 14.81 8.73 11.05
C ARG A 17 13.91 7.69 11.71
N ARG A 18 13.35 7.95 12.89
CA ARG A 18 12.39 7.04 13.55
C ARG A 18 11.08 6.93 12.77
N CYS A 19 10.56 8.04 12.23
CA CYS A 19 9.36 8.02 11.41
C CYS A 19 9.56 7.24 10.11
N VAL A 20 10.69 7.43 9.42
CA VAL A 20 11.06 6.65 8.24
C VAL A 20 11.19 5.17 8.59
N HIS A 21 11.85 4.86 9.70
CA HIS A 21 12.02 3.46 10.12
C HIS A 21 10.68 2.80 10.46
N GLY A 22 9.79 3.51 11.16
CA GLY A 22 8.43 3.06 11.44
C GLY A 22 7.62 2.87 10.16
N ALA A 23 7.74 3.80 9.21
CA ALA A 23 7.10 3.68 7.91
C ALA A 23 7.58 2.46 7.12
N CYS A 24 8.90 2.20 7.10
CA CYS A 24 9.45 1.00 6.48
C CYS A 24 8.93 -0.28 7.15
N VAL A 25 8.87 -0.33 8.48
CA VAL A 25 8.36 -1.52 9.20
C VAL A 25 6.87 -1.72 8.90
N CYS A 26 6.05 -0.67 8.94
CA CYS A 26 4.64 -0.73 8.59
C CYS A 26 4.43 -1.17 7.13
N LEU A 27 5.28 -0.70 6.22
CA LEU A 27 5.25 -1.11 4.81
C LEU A 27 5.57 -2.61 4.68
N ILE A 28 6.64 -3.09 5.31
CA ILE A 28 7.02 -4.50 5.29
C ILE A 28 5.91 -5.38 5.88
N LEU A 29 5.31 -4.96 7.00
CA LEU A 29 4.20 -5.67 7.61
C LEU A 29 2.99 -5.70 6.67
N ALA A 30 2.61 -4.58 6.07
CA ALA A 30 1.52 -4.51 5.10
C ALA A 30 1.78 -5.40 3.88
N ILE A 31 3.01 -5.42 3.38
CA ILE A 31 3.44 -6.32 2.29
C ILE A 31 3.26 -7.77 2.73
N GLY A 32 3.78 -8.13 3.90
CA GLY A 32 3.69 -9.47 4.45
C GLY A 32 2.25 -9.94 4.64
N THR A 33 1.39 -9.11 5.24
CA THR A 33 -0.02 -9.44 5.46
C THR A 33 -0.80 -9.54 4.15
N THR A 34 -0.49 -8.67 3.18
CA THR A 34 -1.13 -8.72 1.85
C THR A 34 -0.72 -9.98 1.09
N TRP A 35 0.56 -10.36 1.17
CA TRP A 35 1.04 -11.61 0.57
C TRP A 35 0.43 -12.83 1.25
N LEU A 36 0.31 -12.82 2.57
CA LEU A 36 -0.35 -13.89 3.32
C LEU A 36 -1.83 -14.02 2.90
N GLY A 37 -2.55 -12.90 2.81
CA GLY A 37 -3.94 -12.87 2.32
C GLY A 37 -4.07 -13.46 0.92
N ALA A 38 -3.21 -13.04 -0.01
CA ALA A 38 -3.21 -13.55 -1.39
C ALA A 38 -2.94 -15.07 -1.48
N ILE A 39 -2.12 -15.64 -0.58
CA ILE A 39 -1.92 -17.09 -0.50
C ILE A 39 -3.21 -17.81 -0.05
N TYR A 40 -3.94 -17.23 0.91
CA TYR A 40 -5.18 -17.79 1.44
C TYR A 40 -6.38 -17.62 0.50
N ASP A 41 -6.47 -16.52 -0.25
CA ASP A 41 -7.58 -16.24 -1.16
C ASP A 41 -7.54 -17.10 -2.43
N PHE A 42 -6.36 -17.54 -2.84
CA PHE A 42 -6.17 -18.37 -4.04
C PHE A 42 -5.39 -19.64 -3.74
N PRO A 43 -5.93 -20.58 -2.94
CA PRO A 43 -5.26 -21.85 -2.68
C PRO A 43 -5.14 -22.65 -3.98
N VAL A 44 -4.06 -23.42 -4.11
CA VAL A 44 -3.98 -24.45 -5.16
C VAL A 44 -4.91 -25.57 -4.71
N ASP A 45 -5.96 -25.83 -5.48
CA ASP A 45 -6.94 -26.86 -5.13
C ASP A 45 -6.33 -28.25 -5.39
N ALA A 46 -6.09 -29.00 -4.31
CA ALA A 46 -5.51 -30.32 -4.37
C ALA A 46 -6.41 -31.32 -5.12
N GLY A 47 -7.73 -31.14 -5.09
CA GLY A 47 -8.70 -31.94 -5.83
C GLY A 47 -8.62 -31.68 -7.33
N VAL A 48 -8.41 -30.43 -7.74
CA VAL A 48 -8.17 -30.09 -9.15
C VAL A 48 -6.88 -30.71 -9.65
N VAL A 49 -5.78 -30.59 -8.89
CA VAL A 49 -4.49 -31.19 -9.25
C VAL A 49 -4.56 -32.71 -9.28
N ALA A 50 -5.25 -33.33 -8.31
CA ALA A 50 -5.46 -34.78 -8.29
C ALA A 50 -6.26 -35.24 -9.52
N GLY A 51 -7.36 -34.56 -9.84
CA GLY A 51 -8.16 -34.84 -11.04
C GLY A 51 -7.39 -34.61 -12.35
N MET A 52 -6.49 -33.63 -12.40
CA MET A 52 -5.61 -33.40 -13.55
C MET A 52 -4.58 -34.51 -13.74
N ASN A 53 -4.13 -35.18 -12.68
CA ASN A 53 -3.15 -36.26 -12.76
C ASN A 53 -3.79 -37.66 -12.84
N ALA A 54 -5.06 -37.78 -12.47
CA ALA A 54 -5.82 -39.02 -12.49
C ALA A 54 -6.06 -39.50 -13.94
N PRO A 55 -5.64 -40.73 -14.31
CA PRO A 55 -5.92 -41.28 -15.64
C PRO A 55 -7.42 -41.49 -15.86
N GLU A 56 -8.19 -41.80 -14.81
CA GLU A 56 -9.65 -41.96 -14.87
C GLU A 56 -10.39 -40.67 -15.27
N CYS A 57 -9.76 -39.50 -15.14
CA CYS A 57 -10.35 -38.22 -15.52
C CYS A 57 -10.00 -37.77 -16.95
N ALA A 58 -9.51 -38.68 -17.81
CA ALA A 58 -9.13 -38.38 -19.19
C ALA A 58 -10.30 -37.76 -20.01
N ALA A 59 -11.53 -38.20 -19.78
CA ALA A 59 -12.72 -37.62 -20.42
C ALA A 59 -12.93 -36.15 -20.03
N VAL A 60 -12.66 -35.80 -18.77
CA VAL A 60 -12.70 -34.40 -18.29
C VAL A 60 -11.56 -33.60 -18.92
N ARG A 61 -10.38 -34.19 -19.08
CA ARG A 61 -9.24 -33.53 -19.75
C ARG A 61 -9.50 -33.26 -21.24
N ALA A 62 -10.35 -34.05 -21.90
CA ALA A 62 -10.72 -33.85 -23.29
C ALA A 62 -11.78 -32.75 -23.51
N LEU A 63 -12.45 -32.30 -22.44
CA LEU A 63 -13.50 -31.27 -22.55
C LEU A 63 -12.92 -29.92 -22.98
N PRO A 64 -13.62 -29.12 -23.79
CA PRO A 64 -13.21 -27.75 -24.06
C PRO A 64 -13.33 -26.91 -22.78
N ALA A 65 -12.34 -26.04 -22.51
CA ALA A 65 -12.42 -25.10 -21.41
C ALA A 65 -13.65 -24.18 -21.55
N GLY A 66 -14.37 -23.92 -20.46
CA GLY A 66 -15.58 -23.07 -20.45
C GLY A 66 -16.87 -23.73 -20.96
N SER A 67 -16.86 -25.02 -21.31
CA SER A 67 -18.01 -25.72 -21.91
C SER A 67 -19.08 -26.17 -20.89
N ARG A 68 -19.64 -25.24 -20.10
CA ARG A 68 -20.64 -25.57 -19.05
C ARG A 68 -21.91 -26.27 -19.56
N LEU A 69 -22.33 -26.01 -20.79
CA LEU A 69 -23.63 -26.46 -21.32
C LEU A 69 -23.56 -27.80 -22.07
N ALA A 70 -22.37 -28.24 -22.49
CA ALA A 70 -22.21 -29.44 -23.33
C ALA A 70 -21.57 -30.62 -22.58
N ALA A 71 -21.21 -30.43 -21.32
CA ALA A 71 -20.40 -31.36 -20.55
C ALA A 71 -21.27 -32.21 -19.61
N ALA A 72 -21.23 -33.53 -19.76
CA ALA A 72 -21.87 -34.45 -18.81
C ALA A 72 -21.08 -34.47 -17.49
N LEU A 73 -21.81 -34.51 -16.37
CA LEU A 73 -21.20 -34.57 -15.04
C LEU A 73 -20.40 -35.88 -14.88
N PRO A 74 -19.16 -35.85 -14.37
CA PRO A 74 -18.37 -37.06 -14.19
C PRO A 74 -18.96 -37.94 -13.08
N GLU A 75 -18.91 -39.27 -13.27
CA GLU A 75 -19.40 -40.22 -12.27
C GLU A 75 -18.46 -40.41 -11.07
N SER A 76 -17.20 -39.96 -11.20
CA SER A 76 -16.20 -40.04 -10.13
C SER A 76 -16.06 -38.70 -9.43
N ASP A 77 -16.26 -38.70 -8.11
CA ASP A 77 -16.05 -37.54 -7.23
C ASP A 77 -14.62 -36.97 -7.36
N ARG A 78 -13.62 -37.81 -7.67
CA ARG A 78 -12.24 -37.36 -7.90
C ARG A 78 -12.09 -36.44 -9.11
N CYS A 79 -12.95 -36.60 -10.11
CA CYS A 79 -12.91 -35.80 -11.33
C CYS A 79 -13.80 -34.55 -11.23
N LEU A 80 -14.68 -34.47 -10.24
CA LEU A 80 -15.65 -33.39 -10.08
C LEU A 80 -14.97 -32.02 -9.89
N ALA A 81 -13.95 -31.93 -9.04
CA ALA A 81 -13.23 -30.69 -8.82
C ALA A 81 -12.55 -30.18 -10.11
N PHE A 82 -11.88 -31.08 -10.83
CA PHE A 82 -11.26 -30.75 -12.12
C PHE A 82 -12.29 -30.36 -13.18
N PHE A 83 -13.44 -31.05 -13.23
CA PHE A 83 -14.55 -30.72 -14.12
C PHE A 83 -15.12 -29.33 -13.83
N MET A 84 -15.37 -29.01 -12.57
CA MET A 84 -15.85 -27.69 -12.16
C MET A 84 -14.87 -26.59 -12.53
N TYR A 85 -13.57 -26.81 -12.30
CA TYR A 85 -12.52 -25.89 -12.75
C TYR A 85 -12.56 -25.69 -14.28
N ARG A 86 -12.55 -26.79 -15.04
CA ARG A 86 -12.42 -26.77 -16.49
C ARG A 86 -13.63 -26.17 -17.19
N THR A 87 -14.83 -26.41 -16.66
CA THR A 87 -16.06 -25.81 -17.18
C THR A 87 -16.24 -24.36 -16.73
N SER A 88 -15.67 -23.93 -15.60
CA SER A 88 -15.85 -22.57 -15.08
C SER A 88 -14.96 -21.51 -15.74
N PHE A 89 -13.80 -21.90 -16.27
CA PHE A 89 -12.86 -20.97 -16.87
C PHE A 89 -12.66 -21.29 -18.34
N SER A 90 -12.82 -20.30 -19.21
CA SER A 90 -12.62 -20.43 -20.67
C SER A 90 -11.17 -20.68 -21.06
N ASN A 91 -10.22 -20.36 -20.18
CA ASN A 91 -8.78 -20.57 -20.33
C ASN A 91 -8.24 -21.53 -19.25
N ALA A 92 -9.05 -22.50 -18.84
CA ALA A 92 -8.62 -23.52 -17.89
C ALA A 92 -7.39 -24.28 -18.43
N ALA A 93 -6.41 -24.51 -17.55
CA ALA A 93 -5.20 -25.24 -17.87
C ALA A 93 -5.48 -26.74 -18.08
N ASP A 94 -4.69 -27.36 -18.94
CA ASP A 94 -4.80 -28.78 -19.30
C ASP A 94 -3.96 -29.71 -18.40
N ASP A 95 -2.97 -29.15 -17.71
CA ASP A 95 -2.03 -29.88 -16.87
C ASP A 95 -1.79 -29.17 -15.52
N ALA A 96 -1.33 -29.95 -14.55
CA ALA A 96 -1.13 -29.49 -13.18
C ALA A 96 -0.08 -28.39 -13.04
N ALA A 97 0.99 -28.40 -13.85
CA ALA A 97 2.05 -27.41 -13.77
C ALA A 97 1.58 -26.05 -14.30
N SER A 98 0.86 -26.06 -15.42
CA SER A 98 0.21 -24.88 -16.00
C SER A 98 -0.86 -24.32 -15.06
N TYR A 99 -1.65 -25.17 -14.40
CA TYR A 99 -2.60 -24.75 -13.39
C TYR A 99 -1.92 -24.05 -12.21
N GLN A 100 -0.87 -24.64 -11.65
CA GLN A 100 -0.12 -24.04 -10.54
C GLN A 100 0.50 -22.69 -10.95
N THR A 101 1.05 -22.61 -12.16
CA THR A 101 1.63 -21.38 -12.69
C THR A 101 0.55 -20.31 -12.88
N TRP A 102 -0.63 -20.67 -13.37
CA TRP A 102 -1.76 -19.77 -13.52
C TRP A 102 -2.29 -19.26 -12.17
N VAL A 103 -2.38 -20.13 -11.15
CA VAL A 103 -2.75 -19.74 -9.78
C VAL A 103 -1.71 -18.76 -9.22
N LEU A 104 -0.42 -19.02 -9.42
CA LEU A 104 0.66 -18.12 -9.01
C LEU A 104 0.56 -16.75 -9.71
N GLN A 105 0.29 -16.72 -11.01
CA GLN A 105 0.10 -15.47 -11.73
C GLN A 105 -1.09 -14.67 -11.21
N ARG A 106 -2.22 -15.33 -10.89
CA ARG A 106 -3.36 -14.67 -10.23
C ARG A 106 -3.00 -14.09 -8.87
N ARG A 107 -2.28 -14.85 -8.03
CA ARG A 107 -1.78 -14.36 -6.72
C ARG A 107 -0.91 -13.13 -6.88
N VAL A 108 0.03 -13.15 -7.82
CA VAL A 108 0.93 -12.02 -8.09
C VAL A 108 0.16 -10.82 -8.62
N GLY A 109 -0.80 -11.01 -9.53
CA GLY A 109 -1.63 -9.94 -10.08
C GLY A 109 -2.46 -9.23 -9.01
N GLU A 110 -3.17 -9.99 -8.16
CA GLU A 110 -3.94 -9.41 -7.06
C GLU A 110 -3.05 -8.78 -5.99
N PHE A 111 -1.90 -9.38 -5.69
CA PHE A 111 -0.91 -8.78 -4.81
C PHE A 111 -0.44 -7.42 -5.31
N TRP A 112 -0.10 -7.29 -6.60
CA TRP A 112 0.33 -6.03 -7.20
C TRP A 112 -0.77 -4.96 -7.17
N ARG A 113 -2.03 -5.38 -7.30
CA ARG A 113 -3.17 -4.48 -7.20
C ARG A 113 -3.36 -3.98 -5.76
N LEU A 114 -3.37 -4.88 -4.78
CA LEU A 114 -3.50 -4.56 -3.35
C LEU A 114 -2.34 -3.69 -2.85
N ILE A 115 -1.11 -4.04 -3.18
CA ILE A 115 0.06 -3.25 -2.80
C ILE A 115 0.05 -1.87 -3.47
N GLY A 116 -0.45 -1.78 -4.71
CA GLY A 116 -0.68 -0.51 -5.39
C GLY A 116 -1.62 0.41 -4.60
N TYR A 117 -2.73 -0.12 -4.08
CA TYR A 117 -3.63 0.65 -3.23
C TYR A 117 -2.99 1.10 -1.92
N VAL A 118 -2.23 0.21 -1.26
CA VAL A 118 -1.49 0.55 -0.04
C VAL A 118 -0.49 1.68 -0.32
N LEU A 119 0.26 1.61 -1.41
CA LEU A 119 1.22 2.65 -1.79
C LEU A 119 0.53 3.99 -2.10
N MET A 120 -0.63 3.97 -2.78
CA MET A 120 -1.41 5.17 -3.03
C MET A 120 -1.90 5.83 -1.74
N LEU A 121 -2.44 5.05 -0.81
CA LEU A 121 -2.85 5.55 0.51
C LEU A 121 -1.67 6.15 1.28
N TRP A 122 -0.51 5.48 1.23
CA TRP A 122 0.72 6.00 1.81
C TRP A 122 1.13 7.34 1.22
N LEU A 123 1.07 7.49 -0.09
CA LEU A 123 1.40 8.73 -0.78
C LEU A 123 0.46 9.87 -0.37
N VAL A 124 -0.85 9.59 -0.31
CA VAL A 124 -1.86 10.56 0.16
C VAL A 124 -1.55 10.99 1.60
N MET A 125 -1.27 10.05 2.49
CA MET A 125 -0.91 10.35 3.89
C MET A 125 0.35 11.22 3.98
N LEU A 126 1.39 10.92 3.20
CA LEU A 126 2.62 11.73 3.16
C LEU A 126 2.36 13.14 2.63
N CYS A 127 1.51 13.30 1.61
CA CYS A 127 1.10 14.61 1.12
C CYS A 127 0.38 15.42 2.20
N ILE A 128 -0.55 14.81 2.94
CA ILE A 128 -1.27 15.47 4.04
C ILE A 128 -0.28 15.93 5.11
N VAL A 129 0.64 15.07 5.54
CA VAL A 129 1.66 15.41 6.54
C VAL A 129 2.57 16.54 6.05
N ALA A 130 2.96 16.53 4.77
CA ALA A 130 3.77 17.59 4.18
C ALA A 130 3.04 18.93 4.15
N ILE A 131 1.75 18.95 3.79
CA ILE A 131 0.91 20.16 3.78
C ILE A 131 0.80 20.72 5.20
N ILE A 132 0.50 19.88 6.19
CA ILE A 132 0.42 20.30 7.60
C ILE A 132 1.75 20.89 8.08
N ALA A 133 2.87 20.20 7.79
CA ALA A 133 4.19 20.68 8.18
C ALA A 133 4.55 22.03 7.51
N ALA A 134 4.17 22.22 6.24
CA ALA A 134 4.36 23.47 5.52
C ALA A 134 3.49 24.59 6.11
N ALA A 135 2.22 24.32 6.42
CA ALA A 135 1.30 25.27 7.05
C ALA A 135 1.80 25.71 8.43
N ILE A 136 2.27 24.77 9.27
CA ILE A 136 2.87 25.09 10.57
C ILE A 136 4.11 25.96 10.39
N LYS A 137 4.99 25.64 9.43
CA LYS A 137 6.18 26.46 9.14
C LYS A 137 5.79 27.87 8.70
N ALA A 138 4.83 28.01 7.80
CA ALA A 138 4.35 29.31 7.33
C ALA A 138 3.75 30.13 8.48
N LEU A 139 2.99 29.50 9.38
CA LEU A 139 2.41 30.13 10.55
C LEU A 139 3.49 30.59 11.54
N VAL A 140 4.49 29.75 11.82
CA VAL A 140 5.61 30.09 12.71
C VAL A 140 6.45 31.24 12.13
N LEU A 141 6.73 31.23 10.82
CA LEU A 141 7.44 32.31 10.14
C LEU A 141 6.63 33.61 10.19
N GLY A 142 5.33 33.55 9.90
CA GLY A 142 4.45 34.72 9.95
C GLY A 142 4.30 35.33 11.35
N ILE A 143 4.22 34.50 12.40
CA ILE A 143 4.24 34.99 13.80
C ILE A 143 5.57 35.68 14.10
N ARG A 144 6.69 35.10 13.65
CA ARG A 144 8.02 35.67 13.85
C ARG A 144 8.16 37.02 13.16
N ASP A 145 7.74 37.13 11.90
CA ASP A 145 7.82 38.38 11.12
C ASP A 145 6.96 39.50 11.75
N ARG A 146 5.76 39.17 12.24
CA ARG A 146 4.90 40.12 12.99
C ARG A 146 5.54 40.57 14.30
N SER A 147 6.20 39.66 15.02
CA SER A 147 6.89 40.01 16.27
C SER A 147 8.05 40.99 16.03
N SER A 148 8.86 40.78 14.98
CA SER A 148 9.92 41.71 14.59
C SER A 148 9.37 43.06 14.12
N ALA A 149 8.30 43.07 13.32
CA ALA A 149 7.68 44.31 12.86
C ALA A 149 7.10 45.14 14.03
N SER A 150 6.53 44.49 15.05
CA SER A 150 6.04 45.16 16.25
C SER A 150 7.15 45.73 17.13
N ALA A 151 8.30 45.04 17.22
CA ALA A 151 9.47 45.49 17.95
C ALA A 151 10.11 46.72 17.28
N ASP A 152 10.22 46.72 15.94
CA ASP A 152 10.73 47.87 15.17
C ASP A 152 9.79 49.09 15.26
N ALA A 153 8.47 48.86 15.28
CA ALA A 153 7.49 49.94 15.46
C ALA A 153 7.54 50.55 16.87
N ALA A 154 7.79 49.74 17.92
CA ALA A 154 7.97 50.23 19.29
C ALA A 154 9.26 51.07 19.44
N ALA A 155 10.34 50.70 18.76
CA ALA A 155 11.60 51.45 18.75
C ALA A 155 11.50 52.81 18.04
N ARG A 156 10.51 53.01 17.16
CA ARG A 156 10.30 54.25 16.39
C ARG A 156 9.38 55.28 17.04
N ARG A 157 8.82 55.06 18.24
CA ARG A 157 8.09 56.14 18.95
C ARG A 157 9.08 57.25 19.31
N PRO A 158 9.01 58.44 18.69
CA PRO A 158 9.90 59.54 18.98
C PRO A 158 9.54 60.11 20.35
N GLY A 159 10.55 60.29 21.18
CA GLY A 159 10.44 61.08 22.40
C GLY A 159 9.81 62.44 22.10
N ASP A 160 8.87 62.76 22.95
CA ASP A 160 7.95 63.88 22.93
C ASP A 160 8.65 65.23 22.81
N ARG A 161 8.04 66.16 22.08
CA ARG A 161 8.45 67.56 22.02
C ARG A 161 8.14 68.20 23.37
N SER A 162 9.13 68.82 24.01
CA SER A 162 8.86 69.83 25.04
C SER A 162 9.17 71.22 24.48
N PRO A 163 8.17 72.12 24.33
CA PRO A 163 8.39 73.49 23.87
C PRO A 163 8.81 74.36 25.07
N GLY A 164 10.09 74.72 25.14
CA GLY A 164 10.61 75.68 26.11
C GLY A 164 10.82 77.07 25.49
N ARG A 165 9.86 77.97 25.70
CA ARG A 165 10.05 79.43 25.81
C ARG A 165 9.76 79.79 27.28
N PRO A 166 10.31 80.86 27.88
CA PRO A 166 10.65 82.14 27.26
C PRO A 166 12.16 82.42 27.12
#